data_AF-A0A832FHI2-F1
#
_entry.id   AF-A0A832FHI2-F1
#
_cell.length_a   1.000
_cell.length_b   1.000
_cell.length_c   1.000
_cell.angle_alpha   90.00
_cell.angle_beta   90.00
_cell.angle_gamma   90.00
#
_symmetry.space_group_name_H-M   'P 1'
#
loop_
_entity.id
_entity.type
_entity.pdbx_description
1 polymer ?
#
loop_
_entity_poly.entity_id
_entity_poly.type
_entity_poly.pdbx_seq_one_letter_code
_entity_poly.pdbx_strand_id
1 'polypeptide(L)'
;FLMKNVEHFRRFYNDVNEEIGIALDVGHANLNGQVELFLKTFPDKIVHIHAHDNSGKDDEHLGIGRGAVNWDRFAELLRQNSYNKTVVVESVEHVQESIGKLKALLV
;
A
#
# COMPACT_ATOMS: atom_id res chain seq x y z
N PHE A 1 -6.93 13.30 -6.35
CA PHE A 1 -6.22 12.46 -7.33
C PHE A 1 -7.17 11.90 -8.38
N LEU A 2 -6.71 11.77 -9.64
CA LEU A 2 -7.47 11.17 -10.75
C LEU A 2 -7.66 9.64 -10.55
N MET A 3 -6.61 8.96 -10.10
CA MET A 3 -6.61 7.53 -9.76
C MET A 3 -6.48 7.41 -8.24
N LYS A 4 -7.57 7.09 -7.54
CA LYS A 4 -7.60 7.13 -6.06
C LYS A 4 -8.10 5.86 -5.38
N ASN A 5 -8.90 5.05 -6.09
CA ASN A 5 -9.62 3.92 -5.52
C ASN A 5 -9.62 2.77 -6.51
N VAL A 6 -9.96 1.57 -6.03
CA VAL A 6 -9.93 0.34 -6.83
C VAL A 6 -10.79 0.44 -8.09
N GLU A 7 -11.91 1.15 -8.06
CA GLU A 7 -12.80 1.29 -9.21
C GLU A 7 -12.16 2.10 -10.35
N HIS A 8 -11.41 3.15 -10.01
CA HIS A 8 -10.67 3.92 -11.02
C HIS A 8 -9.60 3.05 -11.71
N PHE A 9 -8.91 2.20 -10.94
CA PHE A 9 -7.93 1.26 -11.50
C PHE A 9 -8.58 0.16 -12.34
N ARG A 10 -9.76 -0.36 -11.96
CA ARG A 10 -10.53 -1.29 -12.79
C ARG A 10 -10.89 -0.66 -14.13
N ARG A 11 -11.42 0.56 -14.10
CA ARG A 11 -11.75 1.29 -15.33
C ARG A 11 -10.53 1.50 -16.21
N PHE A 12 -9.40 1.92 -15.62
CA PHE A 12 -8.15 2.07 -16.36
C PHE A 12 -7.74 0.78 -17.07
N TYR A 13 -7.75 -0.37 -16.39
CA TYR A 13 -7.40 -1.65 -17.01
C TYR A 13 -8.44 -2.17 -18.01
N ASN A 14 -9.70 -1.73 -17.93
CA ASN A 14 -10.70 -2.03 -18.95
C ASN A 14 -10.43 -1.24 -20.24
N ASP A 15 -9.92 -0.01 -20.11
CA ASP A 15 -9.69 0.90 -21.23
C ASP A 15 -8.28 0.75 -21.85
N VAL A 16 -7.32 0.19 -21.11
CA VAL A 16 -5.91 0.07 -21.50
C VAL A 16 -5.50 -1.40 -21.65
N ASN A 17 -5.06 -1.77 -22.86
CA ASN A 17 -4.56 -3.11 -23.18
C ASN A 17 -3.01 -3.16 -23.18
N GLU A 18 -2.40 -2.74 -22.07
CA GLU A 18 -0.95 -2.74 -21.86
C GLU A 18 -0.56 -3.37 -20.52
N GLU A 19 0.65 -3.89 -20.42
CA GLU A 19 1.21 -4.44 -19.19
C GLU A 19 1.73 -3.34 -18.26
N ILE A 20 0.82 -2.67 -17.56
CA ILE A 20 1.13 -1.59 -16.62
C ILE A 20 0.97 -2.07 -15.17
N GLY A 21 2.01 -1.91 -14.37
CA GLY A 21 2.01 -2.21 -12.94
C GLY A 21 1.53 -1.04 -12.07
N ILE A 22 1.13 -1.35 -10.83
CA ILE A 22 0.72 -0.39 -9.80
C ILE A 22 1.88 -0.17 -8.84
N ALA A 23 2.24 1.10 -8.63
CA ALA A 23 2.93 1.55 -7.42
C ALA A 23 1.86 1.84 -6.37
N LEU A 24 1.64 0.89 -5.46
CA LEU A 24 0.61 1.02 -4.44
C LEU A 24 1.12 1.92 -3.31
N ASP A 25 0.50 3.07 -3.16
CA ASP A 25 0.63 3.90 -1.98
C ASP A 25 -0.35 3.43 -0.89
N VAL A 26 0.20 2.90 0.21
CA VAL A 26 -0.58 2.34 1.31
C VAL A 26 -1.32 3.44 2.08
N GLY A 27 -0.70 4.61 2.25
CA GLY A 27 -1.31 5.72 2.95
C GLY A 27 -2.51 6.27 2.19
N HIS A 28 -2.38 6.49 0.87
CA HIS A 28 -3.48 6.95 0.02
C HIS A 28 -4.61 5.92 -0.05
N ALA A 29 -4.27 4.63 -0.10
CA ALA A 29 -5.25 3.57 -0.02
C ALA A 29 -5.98 3.58 1.33
N ASN A 30 -5.30 3.93 2.43
CA ASN A 30 -5.90 4.06 3.76
C ASN A 30 -6.90 5.21 3.86
N LEU A 31 -6.62 6.35 3.22
CA LEU A 31 -7.57 7.48 3.15
C LEU A 31 -8.91 7.10 2.50
N ASN A 32 -8.90 6.08 1.64
CA ASN A 32 -10.10 5.55 1.02
C ASN A 32 -10.65 4.30 1.72
N GLY A 33 -9.99 3.81 2.79
CA GLY A 33 -10.35 2.56 3.47
C GLY A 33 -10.17 1.32 2.58
N GLN A 34 -9.26 1.36 1.61
CA GLN A 34 -9.15 0.36 0.54
C GLN A 34 -7.82 -0.38 0.47
N VAL A 35 -6.96 -0.28 1.50
CA VAL A 35 -5.67 -1.02 1.53
C VAL A 35 -5.85 -2.50 1.21
N GLU A 36 -6.72 -3.20 1.94
CA GLU A 36 -6.99 -4.62 1.68
C GLU A 36 -7.64 -4.86 0.32
N LEU A 37 -8.51 -3.96 -0.14
CA LEU A 37 -9.22 -4.13 -1.40
C LEU A 37 -8.24 -4.03 -2.58
N PHE A 38 -7.25 -3.14 -2.53
CA PHE A 38 -6.19 -3.06 -3.52
C PHE A 38 -5.37 -4.36 -3.56
N LEU A 39 -4.92 -4.83 -2.39
CA LEU A 39 -4.13 -6.07 -2.30
C LEU A 39 -4.88 -7.30 -2.81
N LYS A 40 -6.20 -7.38 -2.57
CA LYS A 40 -7.04 -8.51 -3.05
C LYS A 40 -7.44 -8.39 -4.52
N THR A 41 -7.62 -7.18 -5.03
CA THR A 41 -8.10 -6.96 -6.42
C THR A 41 -6.96 -7.01 -7.43
N PHE A 42 -5.78 -6.53 -7.04
CA PHE A 42 -4.65 -6.35 -7.96
C PHE A 42 -3.35 -7.05 -7.50
N PRO A 43 -3.41 -8.29 -6.95
CA PRO A 43 -2.23 -8.93 -6.37
C PRO A 43 -1.05 -9.01 -7.35
N ASP A 44 -1.33 -9.36 -8.61
CA ASP A 44 -0.30 -9.53 -9.64
C ASP A 44 0.13 -8.20 -10.30
N LYS A 45 -0.72 -7.17 -10.22
CA LYS A 45 -0.44 -5.86 -10.83
C LYS A 45 0.37 -4.97 -9.91
N ILE A 46 0.38 -5.18 -8.59
CA ILE A 46 1.20 -4.38 -7.68
C ILE A 46 2.67 -4.77 -7.88
N VAL A 47 3.47 -3.80 -8.34
CA VAL A 47 4.89 -3.99 -8.66
C VAL A 47 5.81 -3.27 -7.68
N HIS A 48 5.29 -2.25 -7.00
CA HIS A 48 6.03 -1.43 -6.04
C HIS A 48 5.08 -0.99 -4.93
N ILE A 49 5.59 -0.82 -3.70
CA ILE A 49 4.79 -0.37 -2.56
C ILE A 49 5.47 0.79 -1.87
N HIS A 50 4.70 1.85 -1.62
CA HIS A 50 5.08 3.02 -0.86
C HIS A 50 4.39 2.93 0.51
N ALA A 51 5.19 2.80 1.56
CA ALA A 51 4.73 2.49 2.91
C ALA A 51 4.94 3.68 3.83
N HIS A 52 3.84 4.30 4.20
CA HIS A 52 3.74 5.21 5.33
C HIS A 52 2.34 5.05 5.94
N ASP A 53 2.16 5.56 7.14
CA ASP A 53 0.91 5.49 7.87
C ASP A 53 0.19 6.84 7.86
N ASN A 54 -1.09 6.84 8.20
CA ASN A 54 -1.87 8.05 8.47
C ASN A 54 -3.11 7.71 9.30
N SER A 55 -3.77 8.72 9.87
CA SER A 55 -4.97 8.55 10.69
C SER A 55 -6.24 8.19 9.90
N GLY A 56 -6.15 8.07 8.56
CA GLY A 56 -7.29 7.89 7.66
C GLY A 56 -8.04 9.20 7.33
N LYS A 57 -7.54 10.35 7.80
CA LYS A 57 -8.17 11.67 7.59
C LYS A 57 -7.40 12.55 6.61
N ASP A 58 -6.08 12.49 6.65
CA ASP A 58 -5.19 13.28 5.80
C ASP A 58 -3.90 12.51 5.52
N ASP A 59 -3.14 12.96 4.54
CA ASP A 59 -1.94 12.30 4.04
C ASP A 59 -0.70 12.65 4.90
N GLU A 60 -0.71 12.17 6.15
CA GLU A 60 0.22 12.64 7.20
C GLU A 60 1.65 12.09 7.11
N HIS A 61 1.93 11.10 6.26
CA HIS A 61 3.24 10.45 6.16
C HIS A 61 3.84 9.99 7.51
N LEU A 62 2.99 9.45 8.40
CA LEU A 62 3.41 8.96 9.71
C LEU A 62 4.26 7.70 9.59
N GLY A 63 5.10 7.46 10.61
CA GLY A 63 5.83 6.21 10.75
C GLY A 63 4.91 5.00 10.87
N ILE A 64 5.37 3.83 10.41
CA ILE A 64 4.61 2.58 10.38
C ILE A 64 4.09 2.23 11.77
N GLY A 65 2.78 1.99 11.90
CA GLY A 65 2.09 1.69 13.15
C GLY A 65 1.94 2.89 14.09
N ARG A 66 1.97 4.12 13.54
CA ARG A 66 1.62 5.36 14.26
C ARG A 66 0.32 5.98 13.76
N GLY A 67 -0.30 5.41 12.73
CA GLY A 67 -1.61 5.80 12.22
C GLY A 67 -2.64 4.68 12.38
N ALA A 68 -3.55 4.61 11.42
CA ALA A 68 -4.70 3.71 11.41
C ALA A 68 -4.56 2.53 10.44
N VAL A 69 -3.46 2.44 9.68
CA VAL A 69 -3.24 1.31 8.78
C VAL A 69 -3.05 0.03 9.61
N ASN A 70 -3.81 -1.01 9.27
CA ASN A 70 -3.64 -2.34 9.85
C ASN A 70 -2.47 -3.07 9.19
N TRP A 71 -1.25 -2.82 9.68
CA TRP A 71 -0.02 -3.38 9.13
C TRP A 71 0.11 -4.90 9.26
N ASP A 72 -0.48 -5.51 10.30
CA ASP A 72 -0.51 -6.96 10.45
C ASP A 72 -1.31 -7.62 9.33
N ARG A 73 -2.50 -7.06 9.05
CA ARG A 73 -3.37 -7.53 7.97
C ARG A 73 -2.76 -7.27 6.59
N PHE A 74 -2.11 -6.12 6.42
CA PHE A 74 -1.34 -5.81 5.22
C PHE A 74 -0.24 -6.85 4.96
N ALA A 75 0.56 -7.18 5.98
CA ALA A 75 1.62 -8.17 5.87
C ALA A 75 1.09 -9.58 5.60
N GLU A 76 -0.02 -9.96 6.22
CA GLU A 76 -0.70 -11.23 5.97
C GLU A 76 -1.13 -11.36 4.49
N LEU A 77 -1.75 -10.32 3.93
CA LEU A 77 -2.18 -10.31 2.54
C LEU A 77 -1.00 -10.31 1.55
N LEU A 78 0.09 -9.61 1.86
CA LEU A 78 1.30 -9.68 1.03
C LEU A 78 1.87 -11.09 0.97
N ARG A 79 1.91 -11.80 2.10
CA ARG A 79 2.34 -13.21 2.14
C ARG A 79 1.41 -14.12 1.35
N GLN A 80 0.09 -13.95 1.50
CA GLN A 80 -0.92 -14.72 0.74
C GLN A 80 -0.78 -14.50 -0.77
N ASN A 81 -0.46 -13.28 -1.18
CA ASN A 81 -0.23 -12.92 -2.58
C ASN A 81 1.19 -13.28 -3.07
N SER A 82 2.02 -13.92 -2.25
CA SER A 82 3.43 -14.24 -2.57
C SER A 82 4.23 -13.02 -3.06
N TYR A 83 3.93 -11.83 -2.53
CA TYR A 83 4.58 -10.60 -2.97
C TYR A 83 6.08 -10.62 -2.58
N ASN A 84 6.95 -10.45 -3.58
CA ASN A 84 8.40 -10.57 -3.44
C ASN A 84 9.16 -9.38 -4.06
N LYS A 85 8.49 -8.24 -4.26
CA LYS A 85 9.06 -7.02 -4.86
C LYS A 85 9.35 -5.99 -3.76
N THR A 86 9.57 -4.73 -4.13
CA THR A 86 10.09 -3.71 -3.21
C THR A 86 8.99 -2.98 -2.43
N VAL A 87 9.20 -2.85 -1.13
CA VAL A 87 8.47 -1.94 -0.23
C VAL A 87 9.42 -0.82 0.20
N VAL A 88 9.07 0.43 -0.08
CA VAL A 88 9.83 1.63 0.29
C VAL A 88 9.12 2.34 1.43
N VAL A 89 9.87 2.77 2.45
CA VAL A 89 9.34 3.59 3.54
C VAL A 89 9.33 5.05 3.11
N GLU A 90 8.17 5.70 3.21
CA GLU A 90 7.97 7.11 2.84
C GLU A 90 7.48 7.97 4.02
N SER A 91 7.64 7.49 5.26
CA SER A 91 7.37 8.31 6.43
C SER A 91 8.40 9.44 6.54
N VAL A 92 7.95 10.64 6.92
CA VAL A 92 8.84 11.81 7.07
C VAL A 92 9.62 11.79 8.39
N GLU A 93 9.07 11.09 9.38
CA GLU A 93 9.68 10.86 10.69
C GLU A 93 9.67 9.36 11.03
N HIS A 94 10.45 8.97 12.04
CA HIS A 94 10.54 7.59 12.51
C HIS A 94 10.89 6.54 11.43
N VAL A 95 11.75 6.92 10.48
CA VAL A 95 12.11 6.09 9.32
C VAL A 95 12.76 4.78 9.75
N GLN A 96 13.69 4.82 10.71
CA GLN A 96 14.40 3.62 11.16
C GLN A 96 13.47 2.67 11.92
N GLU A 97 12.60 3.17 12.79
CA GLU A 97 11.60 2.35 13.46
C GLU A 97 10.60 1.74 12.46
N SER A 98 10.24 2.49 11.43
CA SER A 98 9.37 2.04 10.33
C SER A 98 9.98 0.88 9.55
N ILE A 99 11.26 1.01 9.18
CA ILE A 99 12.02 -0.08 8.54
C ILE A 99 12.08 -1.30 9.47
N GLY A 100 12.36 -1.10 10.76
CA GLY A 100 12.43 -2.19 11.74
C GLY A 100 11.10 -2.95 11.86
N LYS A 101 9.98 -2.22 11.93
CA LYS A 101 8.63 -2.82 11.96
C LYS A 101 8.30 -3.60 10.69
N LEU A 102 8.54 -3.02 9.52
CA LEU A 102 8.28 -3.72 8.26
C LEU A 102 9.16 -4.96 8.10
N LYS A 103 10.42 -4.91 8.52
CA LYS A 103 11.28 -6.11 8.56
C LYS A 103 10.69 -7.19 9.46
N ALA A 104 10.27 -6.86 10.67
CA ALA A 104 9.66 -7.82 11.58
C ALA A 104 8.33 -8.42 11.07
N LEU A 105 7.61 -7.67 10.22
CA LEU A 105 6.33 -8.10 9.66
C LEU A 105 6.48 -8.92 8.37
N LEU A 106 7.48 -8.62 7.54
CA LEU A 106 7.60 -9.13 6.17
C LEU A 106 8.74 -10.14 5.98
N VAL A 107 9.70 -10.20 6.91
CA VAL A 107 10.86 -11.11 6.88
C VAL A 107 10.78 -12.07 8.05
#